data_AF-A0A2T2PBK1-F1
#
_entry.id   AF-A0A2T2PBK1-F1
#
_cell.length_a   1.000
_cell.length_b   1.000
_cell.length_c   1.000
_cell.angle_alpha   90.00
_cell.angle_beta   90.00
_cell.angle_gamma   90.00
#
_symmetry.space_group_name_H-M   'P 1'
#
loop_
_entity.id
_entity.type
_entity.pdbx_description
1 polymer ?
#
loop_
_entity_poly.entity_id
_entity_poly.type
_entity_poly.pdbx_seq_one_letter_code
_entity_poly.pdbx_strand_id
1 'polypeptide(L)'
;MHYRDISIAFSNSWDAIVPMAHLRHALELAEKTKIDWLDMDAAVDYQDIKNIFVGEPPSSFEDCLKRINIAMGSSAANMASSTRKSKWLIVSKRGRRSLKVLGPSLQSFIARFVEGDGRRGVRYEDVMKIINKCPWQYRVNDDGHILFSHVGDSDPTQNNNVRELSKDHTLLLFAEMMYRDIEELSFDYLQHHRTCWSLLNDIKNKVQEDLIQMYGDDPRALDEA
;
A
#
# COMPACT_ATOMS: atom_id res chain seq x y z
N MET A 1 -7.90 3.35 -17.40
CA MET A 1 -8.03 3.77 -15.99
C MET A 1 -9.21 3.13 -15.27
N HIS A 2 -10.43 3.12 -15.80
CA HIS A 2 -11.57 2.44 -15.14
C HIS A 2 -11.31 0.96 -14.78
N TYR A 3 -10.60 0.22 -15.65
CA TYR A 3 -10.16 -1.15 -15.35
C TYR A 3 -9.27 -1.27 -14.13
N ARG A 4 -8.35 -0.32 -13.90
CA ARG A 4 -7.47 -0.33 -12.72
C ARG A 4 -8.29 -0.17 -11.44
N ASP A 5 -9.20 0.79 -11.42
CA ASP A 5 -10.00 1.09 -10.24
C ASP A 5 -10.90 -0.10 -9.89
N ILE A 6 -11.45 -0.77 -10.91
CA ILE A 6 -12.18 -2.04 -10.75
C ILE A 6 -11.25 -3.14 -10.20
N SER A 7 -10.05 -3.30 -10.77
CA SER A 7 -9.07 -4.30 -10.30
C SER A 7 -8.68 -4.07 -8.85
N ILE A 8 -8.44 -2.83 -8.43
CA ILE A 8 -8.13 -2.46 -7.05
C ILE A 8 -9.33 -2.74 -6.14
N ALA A 9 -10.54 -2.34 -6.55
CA ALA A 9 -11.76 -2.60 -5.78
C ALA A 9 -12.04 -4.11 -5.62
N PHE A 10 -11.80 -4.90 -6.66
CA PHE A 10 -11.87 -6.35 -6.62
C PHE A 10 -10.83 -6.90 -5.64
N SER A 11 -9.56 -6.51 -5.78
CA SER A 11 -8.48 -6.97 -4.92
C SER A 11 -8.70 -6.66 -3.44
N ASN A 12 -9.29 -5.50 -3.13
CA ASN A 12 -9.68 -5.08 -1.79
C ASN A 12 -10.91 -5.80 -1.23
N SER A 13 -11.68 -6.48 -2.07
CA SER A 13 -12.87 -7.19 -1.62
C SER A 13 -12.52 -8.61 -1.14
N TRP A 14 -11.53 -9.25 -1.76
CA TRP A 14 -11.05 -10.60 -1.44
C TRP A 14 -9.73 -10.66 -0.65
N ASP A 15 -9.03 -9.54 -0.51
CA ASP A 15 -7.85 -9.38 0.39
C ASP A 15 -6.75 -10.45 0.23
N ALA A 16 -6.21 -10.64 -0.98
CA ALA A 16 -5.09 -11.58 -1.18
C ALA A 16 -3.70 -10.93 -1.05
N ILE A 17 -3.56 -9.70 -1.55
CA ILE A 17 -2.24 -9.05 -1.72
C ILE A 17 -1.65 -8.68 -0.37
N VAL A 18 -2.41 -8.01 0.51
CA VAL A 18 -1.92 -7.59 1.83
C VAL A 18 -1.53 -8.79 2.70
N PRO A 19 -2.35 -9.84 2.87
CA PRO A 19 -1.93 -11.01 3.66
C PRO A 19 -0.72 -11.73 3.08
N MET A 20 -0.60 -11.81 1.75
CA MET A 20 0.56 -12.43 1.11
C MET A 20 1.84 -11.60 1.34
N ALA A 21 1.76 -10.26 1.33
CA ALA A 21 2.88 -9.40 1.68
C ALA A 21 3.35 -9.63 3.14
N HIS A 22 2.40 -9.74 4.09
CA HIS A 22 2.72 -10.06 5.49
C HIS A 22 3.33 -11.45 5.65
N LEU A 23 2.77 -12.45 4.95
CA LEU A 23 3.28 -13.82 5.00
C LEU A 23 4.69 -13.92 4.42
N ARG A 24 4.96 -13.29 3.27
CA ARG A 24 6.31 -13.21 2.69
C ARG A 24 7.28 -12.61 3.71
N HIS A 25 6.94 -11.47 4.29
CA HIS A 25 7.81 -10.81 5.28
C HIS A 25 8.08 -11.72 6.49
N ALA A 26 7.08 -12.43 6.99
CA ALA A 26 7.26 -13.40 8.07
C ALA A 26 8.19 -14.56 7.68
N LEU A 27 8.11 -15.05 6.44
CA LEU A 27 9.02 -16.08 5.92
C LEU A 27 10.46 -15.55 5.80
N GLU A 28 10.64 -14.31 5.35
CA GLU A 28 11.96 -13.67 5.27
C GLU A 28 12.60 -13.51 6.66
N LEU A 29 11.81 -13.21 7.69
CA LEU A 29 12.27 -13.20 9.08
C LEU A 29 12.65 -14.60 9.58
N ALA A 30 11.89 -15.64 9.21
CA ALA A 30 12.14 -17.02 9.60
C ALA A 30 13.45 -17.55 9.01
N GLU A 31 13.60 -17.39 7.70
CA GLU A 31 14.73 -17.89 6.93
C GLU A 31 15.94 -16.94 6.95
N LYS A 32 15.78 -15.76 7.56
CA LYS A 32 16.79 -14.68 7.58
C LYS A 32 17.33 -14.38 6.17
N THR A 33 16.47 -14.49 5.17
CA THR A 33 16.82 -14.42 3.74
C THR A 33 15.72 -13.69 3.00
N LYS A 34 16.09 -12.79 2.09
CA LYS A 34 15.13 -12.10 1.22
C LYS A 34 14.56 -13.08 0.20
N ILE A 35 13.24 -13.07 0.02
CA ILE A 35 12.58 -13.81 -1.05
C ILE A 35 12.45 -12.86 -2.24
N ASP A 36 13.01 -13.24 -3.38
CA ASP A 36 12.92 -12.46 -4.60
C ASP A 36 11.53 -12.62 -5.24
N TRP A 37 10.72 -11.57 -5.15
CA TRP A 37 9.43 -11.47 -5.81
C TRP A 37 9.18 -10.04 -6.28
N LEU A 38 9.61 -9.75 -7.51
CA LEU A 38 9.56 -8.41 -8.08
C LEU A 38 8.16 -7.79 -8.07
N ASP A 39 7.13 -8.55 -8.45
CA ASP A 39 5.76 -7.99 -8.47
C ASP A 39 5.27 -7.61 -7.07
N MET A 40 5.65 -8.38 -6.04
CA MET A 40 5.28 -8.06 -4.65
C MET A 40 6.09 -6.86 -4.14
N ASP A 41 7.39 -6.78 -4.47
CA ASP A 41 8.21 -5.61 -4.18
C ASP A 41 7.58 -4.34 -4.79
N ALA A 42 7.17 -4.40 -6.06
CA ALA A 42 6.49 -3.30 -6.74
C ALA A 42 5.13 -2.97 -6.08
N ALA A 43 4.32 -3.98 -5.77
CA ALA A 43 3.03 -3.77 -5.11
C ALA A 43 3.17 -3.08 -3.74
N VAL A 44 4.14 -3.52 -2.93
CA VAL A 44 4.42 -2.92 -1.61
C VAL A 44 4.95 -1.49 -1.77
N ASP A 45 5.82 -1.27 -2.73
CA ASP A 45 6.43 0.03 -3.00
C ASP A 45 5.39 1.07 -3.45
N TYR A 46 4.56 0.72 -4.43
CA TYR A 46 3.48 1.59 -4.90
C TYR A 46 2.49 1.91 -3.79
N GLN A 47 2.08 0.90 -3.01
CA GLN A 47 1.03 1.04 -2.01
C GLN A 47 1.46 1.71 -0.70
N ASP A 48 2.73 2.12 -0.61
CA ASP A 48 3.41 2.57 0.60
C ASP A 48 3.50 1.45 1.65
N ILE A 49 4.74 1.09 2.00
CA ILE A 49 5.07 0.08 2.99
C ILE A 49 4.33 0.32 4.32
N LYS A 50 4.13 1.58 4.71
CA LYS A 50 3.42 1.96 5.94
C LYS A 50 1.93 1.67 5.88
N ASN A 51 1.35 1.70 4.68
CA ASN A 51 -0.04 1.31 4.48
C ASN A 51 -0.22 -0.21 4.58
N ILE A 52 0.70 -0.98 3.96
CA ILE A 52 0.68 -2.45 3.96
C ILE A 52 0.91 -3.01 5.35
N PHE A 53 1.99 -2.59 6.03
CA PHE A 53 2.41 -3.14 7.32
C PHE A 53 1.84 -2.40 8.54
N VAL A 54 1.01 -1.37 8.35
CA VAL A 54 0.47 -0.56 9.45
C VAL A 54 1.60 0.11 10.25
N GLY A 55 2.46 0.86 9.54
CA GLY A 55 3.69 1.45 10.08
C GLY A 55 4.94 0.77 9.51
N GLU A 56 6.04 0.84 10.23
CA GLU A 56 7.28 0.17 9.81
C GLU A 56 7.10 -1.36 9.75
N PRO A 57 7.86 -2.05 8.87
CA PRO A 57 7.82 -3.51 8.79
C PRO A 57 8.07 -4.19 10.14
N PRO A 58 7.29 -5.23 10.50
CA PRO A 58 7.43 -5.90 11.79
C PRO A 58 8.79 -6.60 11.92
N SER A 59 9.38 -6.60 13.10
CA SER A 59 10.71 -7.20 13.33
C SER A 59 10.67 -8.55 14.07
N SER A 60 9.48 -9.06 14.39
CA SER A 60 9.27 -10.34 15.07
C SER A 60 7.99 -11.00 14.60
N PHE A 61 7.84 -12.32 14.81
CA PHE A 61 6.62 -13.05 14.47
C PHE A 61 5.39 -12.55 15.22
N GLU A 62 5.54 -12.21 16.50
CA GLU A 62 4.45 -11.64 17.30
C GLU A 62 3.99 -10.29 16.73
N ASP A 63 4.93 -9.43 16.32
CA ASP A 63 4.56 -8.18 15.65
C ASP A 63 3.95 -8.46 14.27
N CYS A 64 4.44 -9.44 13.51
CA CYS A 64 3.80 -9.84 12.24
C CYS A 64 2.33 -10.20 12.44
N LEU A 65 2.03 -11.10 13.39
CA LEU A 65 0.67 -11.52 13.73
C LEU A 65 -0.20 -10.30 14.14
N LYS A 66 0.34 -9.42 14.97
CA LYS A 66 -0.34 -8.20 15.40
C LYS A 66 -0.64 -7.27 14.21
N ARG A 67 0.33 -7.04 13.33
CA ARG A 67 0.19 -6.12 12.19
C ARG A 67 -0.78 -6.65 11.17
N ILE A 68 -0.76 -7.95 10.85
CA ILE A 68 -1.75 -8.54 9.95
C ILE A 68 -3.15 -8.47 10.54
N ASN A 69 -3.32 -8.74 11.83
CA ASN A 69 -4.63 -8.60 12.49
C ASN A 69 -5.17 -7.17 12.42
N ILE A 70 -4.34 -6.16 12.66
CA ILE A 70 -4.76 -4.74 12.49
C ILE A 70 -5.05 -4.44 11.02
N ALA A 71 -4.23 -4.94 10.10
CA ALA A 71 -4.43 -4.76 8.66
C ALA A 71 -5.76 -5.37 8.19
N MET A 72 -6.17 -6.51 8.77
CA MET A 72 -7.45 -7.17 8.49
C MET A 72 -8.65 -6.55 9.23
N GLY A 73 -8.43 -5.49 10.02
CA GLY A 73 -9.51 -4.71 10.65
C GLY A 73 -9.73 -4.97 12.13
N SER A 74 -8.86 -5.75 12.79
CA SER A 74 -8.86 -5.86 14.27
C SER A 74 -8.42 -4.54 14.90
N SER A 75 -9.04 -4.16 16.02
CA SER A 75 -8.59 -3.00 16.79
C SER A 75 -7.30 -3.30 17.52
N ALA A 76 -6.36 -2.35 17.52
CA ALA A 76 -5.16 -2.42 18.36
C ALA A 76 -5.48 -2.54 19.86
N ALA A 77 -6.68 -2.12 20.28
CA ALA A 77 -7.16 -2.28 21.65
C ALA A 77 -7.36 -3.74 22.07
N ASN A 78 -7.59 -4.66 21.11
CA ASN A 78 -7.69 -6.09 21.40
C ASN A 78 -6.37 -6.68 21.88
N MET A 79 -5.25 -6.03 21.52
CA MET A 79 -3.89 -6.50 21.81
C MET A 79 -3.22 -5.71 22.94
N ALA A 80 -3.98 -4.85 23.62
CA ALA A 80 -3.53 -4.20 24.84
C ALA A 80 -3.74 -5.13 26.05
N SER A 81 -2.77 -5.19 26.96
CA SER A 81 -2.87 -5.92 28.23
C SER A 81 -3.85 -5.23 29.19
N SER A 82 -5.15 -5.26 28.87
CA SER A 82 -6.18 -4.73 29.75
C SER A 82 -6.68 -5.80 30.71
N THR A 83 -6.86 -5.41 31.98
CA THR A 83 -7.51 -6.22 33.01
C THR A 83 -9.03 -6.34 32.81
N ARG A 84 -9.64 -5.51 31.95
CA ARG A 84 -11.03 -5.67 31.49
C ARG A 84 -11.03 -6.34 30.11
N LYS A 85 -11.12 -7.67 30.08
CA LYS A 85 -11.38 -8.40 28.84
C LYS A 85 -12.81 -8.08 28.37
N SER A 86 -12.93 -7.33 27.28
CA SER A 86 -14.19 -7.23 26.54
C SER A 86 -14.60 -8.64 26.10
N LYS A 87 -15.88 -8.98 26.26
CA LYS A 87 -16.40 -10.28 25.81
C LYS A 87 -16.47 -10.40 24.27
N TRP A 88 -16.23 -9.29 23.56
CA TRP A 88 -16.35 -9.18 22.11
C TRP A 88 -15.10 -8.56 21.49
N LEU A 89 -14.71 -9.08 20.33
CA LEU A 89 -13.59 -8.59 19.53
C LEU A 89 -13.92 -7.18 19.01
N ILE A 90 -13.06 -6.20 19.34
CA ILE A 90 -13.29 -4.82 18.94
C ILE A 90 -12.81 -4.66 17.50
N VAL A 91 -13.72 -4.33 16.59
CA VAL A 91 -13.37 -4.01 15.20
C VAL A 91 -12.81 -2.58 15.14
N SER A 92 -11.77 -2.41 14.33
CA SER A 92 -11.18 -1.09 14.07
C SER A 92 -12.19 -0.16 13.42
N LYS A 93 -12.37 1.05 14.00
CA LYS A 93 -13.16 2.11 13.36
C LYS A 93 -12.60 2.56 12.01
N ARG A 94 -11.29 2.37 11.79
CA ARG A 94 -10.63 2.68 10.51
C ARG A 94 -10.83 1.57 9.47
N GLY A 95 -11.42 0.44 9.86
CA GLY A 95 -11.59 -0.73 9.01
C GLY A 95 -10.28 -1.45 8.69
N ARG A 96 -10.38 -2.37 7.73
CA ARG A 96 -9.23 -3.05 7.11
C ARG A 96 -8.39 -2.11 6.27
N ARG A 97 -7.10 -2.42 6.13
CA ARG A 97 -6.22 -1.76 5.17
C ARG A 97 -6.60 -2.21 3.77
N SER A 98 -6.70 -1.24 2.89
CA SER A 98 -7.03 -1.45 1.49
C SER A 98 -5.94 -0.84 0.62
N LEU A 99 -5.73 -1.46 -0.53
CA LEU A 99 -5.00 -0.89 -1.65
C LEU A 99 -5.69 0.41 -2.06
N LYS A 100 -4.90 1.43 -2.35
CA LYS A 100 -5.34 2.75 -2.77
C LYS A 100 -5.24 2.84 -4.28
N VAL A 101 -6.19 3.57 -4.87
CA VAL A 101 -6.06 4.00 -6.25
C VAL A 101 -5.08 5.17 -6.28
N LEU A 102 -3.91 4.96 -6.89
CA LEU A 102 -2.82 5.94 -6.94
C LEU A 102 -2.76 6.65 -8.30
N GLY A 103 -1.69 7.38 -8.54
CA GLY A 103 -1.51 8.17 -9.75
C GLY A 103 -2.30 9.49 -9.76
N PRO A 104 -2.19 10.34 -8.72
CA PRO A 104 -2.97 11.58 -8.62
C PRO A 104 -2.69 12.56 -9.76
N SER A 105 -1.50 12.53 -10.35
CA SER A 105 -1.12 13.42 -11.45
C SER A 105 -1.90 13.08 -12.69
N LEU A 106 -1.89 11.81 -13.08
CA LEU A 106 -2.64 11.31 -14.23
C LEU A 106 -4.15 11.24 -13.99
N GLN A 107 -4.60 10.95 -12.76
CA GLN A 107 -6.02 11.00 -12.41
C GLN A 107 -6.63 12.40 -12.59
N SER A 108 -5.86 13.46 -12.31
CA SER A 108 -6.32 14.84 -12.48
C SER A 108 -6.75 15.17 -13.92
N PHE A 109 -6.25 14.39 -14.90
CA PHE A 109 -6.58 14.51 -16.30
C PHE A 109 -7.79 13.66 -16.73
N ILE A 110 -8.14 12.61 -15.98
CA ILE A 110 -9.34 11.80 -16.26
C ILE A 110 -10.57 12.68 -16.23
N ALA A 111 -10.76 13.45 -15.15
CA ALA A 111 -11.90 14.35 -15.00
C ALA A 111 -11.98 15.37 -16.16
N ARG A 112 -10.82 15.88 -16.61
CA ARG A 112 -10.72 16.92 -17.64
C ARG A 112 -10.94 16.41 -19.06
N PHE A 113 -10.37 15.25 -19.40
CA PHE A 113 -10.32 14.76 -20.77
C PHE A 113 -11.22 13.56 -21.05
N VAL A 114 -11.57 12.77 -20.03
CA VAL A 114 -12.42 11.57 -20.17
C VAL A 114 -13.85 11.86 -19.73
N GLU A 115 -14.02 12.49 -18.57
CA GLU A 115 -15.35 12.74 -17.97
C GLU A 115 -16.02 14.03 -18.46
N GLY A 116 -15.28 14.84 -19.23
CA GLY A 116 -15.87 15.95 -19.99
C GLY A 116 -16.24 17.19 -19.17
N ASP A 117 -15.46 17.55 -18.14
CA ASP A 117 -15.72 18.73 -17.28
C ASP A 117 -15.70 20.10 -18.01
N GLY A 118 -15.39 20.11 -19.31
CA GLY A 118 -15.34 21.30 -20.17
C GLY A 118 -14.06 22.14 -20.02
N ARG A 119 -13.17 21.83 -19.05
CA ARG A 119 -11.89 22.52 -18.83
C ARG A 119 -10.73 21.77 -19.46
N ARG A 120 -10.47 22.09 -20.74
CA ARG A 120 -9.35 21.51 -21.49
C ARG A 120 -8.00 22.18 -21.24
N GLY A 121 -7.99 23.39 -20.72
CA GLY A 121 -6.76 24.13 -20.41
C GLY A 121 -6.17 23.72 -19.05
N VAL A 122 -4.85 23.59 -18.99
CA VAL A 122 -4.09 23.36 -17.75
C VAL A 122 -3.35 24.64 -17.40
N ARG A 123 -3.68 25.25 -16.25
CA ARG A 123 -2.97 26.44 -15.77
C ARG A 123 -1.83 26.05 -14.84
N TYR A 124 -0.87 26.95 -14.64
CA TYR A 124 0.21 26.76 -13.67
C TYR A 124 -0.32 26.44 -12.27
N GLU A 125 -1.38 27.12 -11.83
CA GLU A 125 -2.00 26.89 -10.53
C GLU A 125 -2.65 25.51 -10.43
N ASP A 126 -3.11 24.93 -11.56
CA ASP A 126 -3.64 23.57 -11.60
C ASP A 126 -2.51 22.56 -11.39
N VAL A 127 -1.39 22.72 -12.10
CA VAL A 127 -0.20 21.87 -11.96
C VAL A 127 0.33 21.91 -10.53
N MET A 128 0.43 23.10 -9.94
CA MET A 128 0.85 23.28 -8.55
C MET A 128 -0.10 22.60 -7.55
N LYS A 129 -1.42 22.64 -7.78
CA LYS A 129 -2.38 21.92 -6.94
C LYS A 129 -2.22 20.41 -7.04
N ILE A 130 -1.87 19.91 -8.21
CA ILE A 130 -1.64 18.48 -8.43
C ILE A 130 -0.36 18.04 -7.73
N ILE A 131 0.75 18.74 -7.97
CA ILE A 131 2.05 18.49 -7.31
C ILE A 131 1.91 18.47 -5.79
N ASN A 132 1.20 19.45 -5.21
CA ASN A 132 0.98 19.51 -3.76
C ASN A 132 0.13 18.37 -3.19
N LYS A 133 -0.64 17.66 -4.04
CA LYS A 133 -1.43 16.48 -3.64
C LYS A 133 -0.67 15.17 -3.86
N CYS A 134 0.40 15.20 -4.63
CA CYS A 134 1.20 14.01 -4.89
C CYS A 134 1.93 13.58 -3.62
N PRO A 135 1.94 12.28 -3.29
CA PRO A 135 2.62 11.78 -2.10
C PRO A 135 4.16 11.78 -2.25
N TRP A 136 4.68 11.95 -3.46
CA TRP A 136 6.10 11.88 -3.77
C TRP A 136 6.89 13.04 -3.17
N GLN A 137 8.02 12.72 -2.53
CA GLN A 137 9.00 13.70 -2.11
C GLN A 137 10.01 13.93 -3.24
N TYR A 138 10.46 15.16 -3.40
CA TYR A 138 11.48 15.51 -4.37
C TYR A 138 12.42 16.60 -3.83
N ARG A 139 13.64 16.62 -4.34
CA ARG A 139 14.62 17.69 -4.12
C ARG A 139 15.18 18.15 -5.45
N VAL A 140 15.55 19.41 -5.52
CA VAL A 140 16.34 19.94 -6.64
C VAL A 140 17.79 20.00 -6.16
N ASN A 141 18.71 19.36 -6.87
CA ASN A 141 20.13 19.47 -6.55
C ASN A 141 20.70 20.82 -7.02
N ASP A 142 21.95 21.10 -6.66
CA ASP A 142 22.63 22.37 -7.03
C ASP A 142 22.74 22.56 -8.56
N ASP A 143 22.66 21.47 -9.33
CA ASP A 143 22.69 21.45 -10.79
C ASP A 143 21.31 21.63 -11.45
N GLY A 144 20.23 21.76 -10.65
CA GLY A 144 18.85 21.91 -11.16
C GLY A 144 18.14 20.60 -11.51
N HIS A 145 18.75 19.44 -11.27
CA HIS A 145 18.14 18.12 -11.44
C HIS A 145 17.19 17.78 -10.30
N ILE A 146 16.06 17.15 -10.66
CA ILE A 146 15.03 16.72 -9.72
C ILE A 146 15.33 15.29 -9.28
N LEU A 147 15.59 15.11 -8.00
CA LEU A 147 15.79 13.83 -7.33
C LEU A 147 14.52 13.47 -6.56
N PHE A 148 13.96 12.29 -6.83
CA PHE A 148 12.80 11.78 -6.10
C PHE A 148 13.24 10.82 -4.99
N SER A 149 12.55 10.85 -3.85
CA SER A 149 12.76 9.92 -2.74
C SER A 149 11.44 9.29 -2.29
N HIS A 150 11.52 8.05 -1.80
CA HIS A 150 10.36 7.36 -1.21
C HIS A 150 9.95 7.99 0.12
N VAL A 151 8.65 7.90 0.42
CA VAL A 151 8.04 8.38 1.68
C VAL A 151 8.49 7.49 2.84
N GLY A 152 9.69 7.74 3.34
CA GLY A 152 10.31 6.94 4.40
C GLY A 152 11.76 7.31 4.68
N ASP A 153 12.44 7.92 3.71
CA ASP A 153 13.90 8.06 3.73
C ASP A 153 14.45 9.37 4.31
N SER A 154 13.66 10.28 4.88
CA SER A 154 14.21 11.52 5.46
C SER A 154 13.38 12.28 6.49
N ASP A 155 14.14 12.86 7.43
CA ASP A 155 13.94 13.95 8.39
C ASP A 155 12.73 14.90 8.19
N PRO A 156 11.93 15.20 9.24
CA PRO A 156 10.76 16.10 9.19
C PRO A 156 11.02 17.57 8.85
N THR A 157 12.27 17.99 8.60
CA THR A 157 12.64 19.39 8.30
C THR A 157 12.62 19.74 6.81
N GLN A 158 12.36 18.78 5.92
CA GLN A 158 12.44 19.01 4.47
C GLN A 158 11.07 19.28 3.88
N ASN A 159 10.67 20.53 4.00
CA ASN A 159 9.38 21.01 3.54
C ASN A 159 9.37 21.18 2.01
N ASN A 160 8.35 20.62 1.37
CA ASN A 160 8.03 20.80 -0.05
C ASN A 160 7.69 22.27 -0.35
N ASN A 161 8.68 23.15 -0.45
CA ASN A 161 8.46 24.53 -0.91
C ASN A 161 8.43 24.58 -2.44
N VAL A 162 7.40 23.97 -3.02
CA VAL A 162 7.06 24.08 -4.45
C VAL A 162 6.97 25.56 -4.89
N ARG A 163 6.67 26.47 -3.94
CA ARG A 163 6.46 27.91 -4.17
C ARG A 163 7.69 28.66 -4.71
N GLU A 164 8.89 28.10 -4.59
CA GLU A 164 10.13 28.75 -5.07
C GLU A 164 10.63 28.17 -6.40
N LEU A 165 9.94 27.18 -6.98
CA LEU A 165 10.34 26.60 -8.26
C LEU A 165 10.04 27.54 -9.43
N SER A 166 10.99 27.65 -10.37
CA SER A 166 10.73 28.24 -11.68
C SER A 166 9.64 27.44 -12.42
N LYS A 167 8.93 28.10 -13.36
CA LYS A 167 7.89 27.46 -14.18
C LYS A 167 8.42 26.25 -14.94
N ASP A 168 9.66 26.33 -15.45
CA ASP A 168 10.28 25.26 -16.22
C ASP A 168 10.55 24.04 -15.34
N HIS A 169 11.06 24.26 -14.12
CA HIS A 169 11.28 23.19 -13.14
C HIS A 169 9.96 22.57 -12.68
N THR A 170 8.89 23.37 -12.59
CA THR A 170 7.55 22.86 -12.26
C THR A 170 7.03 21.93 -13.34
N LEU A 171 7.27 22.24 -14.62
CA LEU A 171 6.87 21.38 -15.74
C LEU A 171 7.68 20.08 -15.77
N LEU A 172 8.99 20.15 -15.55
CA LEU A 172 9.85 18.96 -15.46
C LEU A 172 9.42 18.06 -14.30
N LEU A 173 9.20 18.65 -13.11
CA LEU A 173 8.70 17.93 -11.94
C LEU A 173 7.39 17.21 -12.24
N PHE A 174 6.47 17.90 -12.92
CA PHE A 174 5.18 17.35 -13.27
C PHE A 174 5.28 16.20 -14.28
N ALA A 175 6.15 16.33 -15.29
CA ALA A 175 6.39 15.27 -16.28
C ALA A 175 6.95 14.00 -15.61
N GLU A 176 7.92 14.15 -14.70
CA GLU A 176 8.49 13.04 -13.93
C GLU A 176 7.45 12.39 -13.00
N MET A 177 6.60 13.17 -12.33
CA MET A 177 5.49 12.65 -11.53
C MET A 177 4.49 11.85 -12.39
N MET A 178 4.17 12.34 -13.59
CA MET A 178 3.33 11.60 -14.53
C MET A 178 3.99 10.30 -14.98
N TYR A 179 5.30 10.29 -15.22
CA TYR A 179 6.03 9.08 -15.59
C TYR A 179 5.96 8.02 -14.49
N ARG A 180 6.14 8.41 -13.22
CA ARG A 180 5.97 7.50 -12.06
C ARG A 180 4.55 6.98 -11.91
N ASP A 181 3.56 7.83 -12.19
CA ASP A 181 2.17 7.41 -12.20
C ASP A 181 1.93 6.32 -13.28
N ILE A 182 2.64 6.34 -14.42
CA ILE A 182 2.52 5.32 -15.48
C ILE A 182 2.96 3.95 -14.97
N GLU A 183 4.07 3.89 -14.25
CA GLU A 183 4.58 2.62 -13.68
C GLU A 183 3.52 1.96 -12.79
N GLU A 184 2.96 2.70 -11.82
CA GLU A 184 1.85 2.21 -10.99
C GLU A 184 0.59 1.88 -11.80
N LEU A 185 0.22 2.73 -12.76
CA LEU A 185 -0.96 2.54 -13.60
C LEU A 185 -0.87 1.26 -14.45
N SER A 186 0.34 0.88 -14.83
CA SER A 186 0.63 -0.32 -15.62
C SER A 186 0.66 -1.60 -14.80
N PHE A 187 0.67 -1.49 -13.47
CA PHE A 187 0.69 -2.66 -12.59
C PHE A 187 -0.65 -3.42 -12.66
N ASP A 188 -0.58 -4.71 -13.02
CA ASP A 188 -1.77 -5.56 -13.11
C ASP A 188 -2.16 -6.11 -11.73
N TYR A 189 -2.87 -5.28 -10.96
CA TYR A 189 -3.38 -5.66 -9.64
C TYR A 189 -4.28 -6.91 -9.67
N LEU A 190 -4.97 -7.19 -10.77
CA LEU A 190 -5.89 -8.32 -10.84
C LEU A 190 -5.12 -9.63 -11.01
N GLN A 191 -4.15 -9.64 -11.94
CA GLN A 191 -3.27 -10.79 -12.12
C GLN A 191 -2.43 -11.02 -10.85
N HIS A 192 -1.87 -9.96 -10.26
CA HIS A 192 -1.11 -10.07 -9.01
C HIS A 192 -1.97 -10.61 -7.86
N HIS A 193 -3.21 -10.14 -7.72
CA HIS A 193 -4.17 -10.67 -6.75
C HIS A 193 -4.44 -12.16 -6.97
N ARG A 194 -4.67 -12.58 -8.22
CA ARG A 194 -4.91 -13.99 -8.55
C ARG A 194 -3.71 -14.86 -8.16
N THR A 195 -2.49 -14.40 -8.44
CA THR A 195 -1.26 -15.11 -8.03
C THR A 195 -1.18 -15.23 -6.51
N CYS A 196 -1.38 -14.13 -5.78
CA CYS A 196 -1.38 -14.15 -4.31
C CYS A 196 -2.44 -15.08 -3.74
N TRP A 197 -3.66 -15.04 -4.29
CA TRP A 197 -4.77 -15.89 -3.87
C TRP A 197 -4.47 -17.37 -4.10
N SER A 198 -3.93 -17.72 -5.27
CA SER A 198 -3.54 -19.10 -5.58
C SER A 198 -2.48 -19.60 -4.60
N LEU A 199 -1.43 -18.80 -4.36
CA LEU A 199 -0.35 -19.17 -3.44
C LEU A 199 -0.85 -19.34 -2.01
N LEU A 200 -1.68 -18.41 -1.51
CA LEU A 200 -2.28 -18.52 -0.18
C LEU A 200 -3.14 -19.78 -0.05
N ASN A 201 -3.90 -20.12 -1.09
CA ASN A 201 -4.72 -21.32 -1.09
C ASN A 201 -3.86 -22.60 -1.14
N ASP A 202 -2.79 -22.60 -1.93
CA ASP A 202 -1.85 -23.73 -2.00
C ASP A 202 -1.13 -23.94 -0.67
N ILE A 203 -0.70 -22.85 -0.02
CA ILE A 203 -0.11 -22.91 1.32
C ILE A 203 -1.13 -23.45 2.31
N LYS A 204 -2.34 -22.88 2.35
CA LYS A 204 -3.43 -23.34 3.23
C LYS A 204 -3.66 -24.84 3.08
N ASN A 205 -3.80 -25.34 1.85
CA ASN A 205 -4.04 -26.76 1.59
C ASN A 205 -2.89 -27.64 2.07
N LYS A 206 -1.64 -27.19 1.91
CA LYS A 206 -0.45 -27.94 2.37
C LYS A 206 -0.34 -28.00 3.89
N VAL A 207 -0.67 -26.92 4.59
CA VAL A 207 -0.55 -26.85 6.06
C VAL A 207 -1.84 -27.24 6.77
N GLN A 208 -2.91 -27.58 6.03
CA GLN A 208 -4.24 -27.79 6.61
C GLN A 208 -4.24 -28.93 7.63
N GLU A 209 -3.60 -30.06 7.32
CA GLU A 209 -3.52 -31.20 8.23
C GLU A 209 -2.76 -30.85 9.51
N ASP A 210 -1.63 -30.14 9.38
CA ASP A 210 -0.83 -29.68 10.52
C ASP A 210 -1.62 -28.70 11.40
N LEU A 211 -2.36 -27.77 10.78
CA LEU A 211 -3.21 -26.83 11.51
C LEU A 211 -4.34 -27.55 12.27
N ILE A 212 -4.99 -28.54 11.66
CA ILE A 212 -6.02 -29.36 12.32
C ILE A 212 -5.41 -30.15 13.48
N GLN A 213 -4.19 -30.68 13.33
CA GLN A 213 -3.51 -31.38 14.42
C GLN A 213 -3.15 -30.44 15.58
N MET A 214 -2.69 -29.21 15.28
CA MET A 214 -2.25 -28.25 16.29
C MET A 214 -3.42 -27.58 17.03
N TYR A 215 -4.47 -27.21 16.32
CA TYR A 215 -5.57 -26.39 16.85
C TYR A 215 -6.91 -27.14 16.95
N GLY A 216 -6.97 -28.39 16.49
CA GLY A 216 -8.20 -29.19 16.41
C GLY A 216 -9.02 -28.88 15.15
N ASP A 217 -10.06 -29.67 14.92
CA ASP A 217 -10.99 -29.53 13.79
C ASP A 217 -12.03 -28.40 14.02
N ASP A 218 -11.81 -27.53 15.02
CA ASP A 218 -12.73 -26.43 15.33
C ASP A 218 -12.35 -25.17 14.54
N PRO A 219 -13.17 -24.72 13.57
CA PRO A 219 -12.92 -23.50 12.81
C PRO A 219 -12.90 -22.22 13.67
N ARG A 220 -13.18 -22.30 14.98
CA ARG A 220 -13.15 -21.17 15.93
C ARG A 220 -11.89 -21.13 16.82
N ALA A 221 -11.05 -22.16 16.82
CA ALA A 221 -9.85 -22.19 17.67
C ALA A 221 -8.77 -21.17 17.25
N LEU A 222 -8.83 -20.68 16.00
CA LEU A 222 -7.92 -19.65 15.47
C LEU A 222 -8.30 -18.21 15.90
N ASP A 223 -9.52 -17.99 16.43
CA ASP A 223 -9.97 -16.67 16.90
C ASP A 223 -9.73 -16.46 18.42
N GLU A 224 -9.26 -17.51 19.13
CA GLU A 224 -9.09 -17.50 20.60
C GLU A 224 -7.63 -17.65 21.09
N ALA A 225 -6.65 -17.72 20.18
CA ALA A 225 -5.21 -17.74 20.49
C ALA A 225 -4.55 -16.39 20.22
#